data_AF-A0A7V6C6V4-F1
#
_entry.id   AF-A0A7V6C6V4-F1
#
_cell.length_a   1.000
_cell.length_b   1.000
_cell.length_c   1.000
_cell.angle_alpha   90.00
_cell.angle_beta   90.00
_cell.angle_gamma   90.00
#
_symmetry.space_group_name_H-M   'P 1'
#
loop_
_entity.id
_entity.type
_entity.pdbx_description
1 polymer ?
#
loop_
_entity_poly.entity_id
_entity_poly.type
_entity_poly.pdbx_seq_one_letter_code
_entity_poly.pdbx_strand_id
1 'polypeptide(L)'
;MPHNSNEGVSPGRKEAGEPMYENIISFIAKGTNSGKTYMLERIIEELKKRGRKVSAVKHSMHLPSIDREGKDTTKFAEKGADRIILFSDNALMLYEMMEPDIEHLTSLATRDIDIVLVEGFKRGPFKKIEVFNKKLYENPLCLEQPSLDIIAVITDDSVDTGIPVFAFHDVEGICTFLEKHTRK
;
A
#
# COMPACT_ATOMS: atom_id res chain seq x y z
N MET A 1 57.99 -19.20 15.67
CA MET A 1 57.01 -18.39 14.92
C MET A 1 56.39 -19.25 13.84
N PRO A 2 55.14 -19.69 13.98
CA PRO A 2 54.30 -20.02 12.84
C PRO A 2 53.13 -19.05 12.76
N HIS A 3 52.92 -18.49 11.57
CA HIS A 3 51.74 -17.72 11.18
C HIS A 3 50.50 -18.62 11.22
N ASN A 4 49.46 -18.19 11.95
CA ASN A 4 48.13 -18.77 11.84
C ASN A 4 47.36 -17.94 10.80
N SER A 5 47.16 -18.49 9.60
CA SER A 5 46.27 -17.92 8.57
C SER A 5 44.84 -18.31 8.91
N ASN A 6 44.08 -17.35 9.42
CA ASN A 6 42.64 -17.48 9.62
C ASN A 6 41.97 -17.30 8.24
N GLU A 7 41.57 -18.40 7.60
CA GLU A 7 40.72 -18.35 6.41
C GLU A 7 39.34 -17.85 6.84
N GLY A 8 39.07 -16.58 6.54
CA GLY A 8 37.77 -15.97 6.70
C GLY A 8 36.75 -16.66 5.80
N VAL A 9 35.76 -17.29 6.43
CA VAL A 9 34.51 -17.69 5.79
C VAL A 9 33.93 -16.43 5.12
N SER A 10 33.90 -16.45 3.80
CA SER A 10 33.28 -15.39 3.00
C SER A 10 31.78 -15.33 3.34
N PRO A 11 31.21 -14.15 3.65
CA PRO A 11 29.78 -14.05 3.84
C PRO A 11 29.10 -14.35 2.50
N GLY A 12 28.25 -15.38 2.50
CA GLY A 12 27.50 -15.80 1.34
C GLY A 12 26.78 -14.62 0.70
N ARG A 13 26.93 -14.49 -0.63
CA ARG A 13 26.09 -13.61 -1.44
C ARG A 13 24.64 -13.98 -1.14
N LYS A 14 23.87 -13.05 -0.57
CA LYS A 14 22.40 -13.13 -0.62
C LYS A 14 22.03 -13.19 -2.10
N GLU A 15 21.41 -14.29 -2.50
CA GLU A 15 20.77 -14.43 -3.80
C GLU A 15 19.79 -13.25 -3.98
N ALA A 16 19.66 -12.74 -5.21
CA ALA A 16 18.81 -11.61 -5.53
C ALA A 16 17.36 -11.94 -5.16
N GLY A 17 16.93 -11.43 -4.00
CA GLY A 17 15.63 -11.74 -3.41
C GLY A 17 14.49 -11.36 -4.34
N GLU A 18 13.43 -12.18 -4.31
CA GLU A 18 12.15 -11.87 -4.93
C GLU A 18 11.73 -10.43 -4.59
N PRO A 19 11.08 -9.68 -5.51
CA PRO A 19 10.74 -8.30 -5.22
C PRO A 19 9.77 -8.28 -4.04
N MET A 20 10.21 -7.70 -2.93
CA MET A 20 9.53 -7.69 -1.64
C MET A 20 8.09 -7.09 -1.67
N TYR A 21 7.69 -6.48 -2.78
CA TYR A 21 6.46 -5.69 -2.92
C TYR A 21 5.58 -6.09 -4.12
N GLU A 22 5.73 -7.31 -4.66
CA GLU A 22 5.01 -7.69 -5.89
C GLU A 22 3.48 -7.62 -5.76
N ASN A 23 2.92 -7.83 -4.57
CA ASN A 23 1.47 -7.79 -4.33
C ASN A 23 0.94 -6.44 -3.79
N ILE A 24 1.78 -5.40 -3.75
CA ILE A 24 1.43 -4.09 -3.16
C ILE A 24 1.29 -3.03 -4.26
N ILE A 25 0.11 -2.41 -4.35
CA ILE A 25 -0.16 -1.32 -5.29
C ILE A 25 -0.66 -0.09 -4.55
N SER A 26 0.01 1.04 -4.76
CA SER A 26 -0.38 2.36 -4.25
C SER A 26 -1.33 3.09 -5.20
N PHE A 27 -2.43 3.60 -4.67
CA PHE A 27 -3.33 4.51 -5.35
C PHE A 27 -2.99 5.94 -4.94
N ILE A 28 -2.48 6.72 -5.88
CA ILE A 28 -1.98 8.08 -5.64
C ILE A 28 -2.79 9.10 -6.44
N ALA A 29 -2.68 10.38 -6.08
CA ALA A 29 -3.25 11.49 -6.84
C ALA A 29 -2.58 12.79 -6.44
N LYS A 30 -2.56 13.82 -7.30
CA LYS A 30 -1.89 15.09 -7.01
C LYS A 30 -2.32 15.72 -5.68
N GLY A 31 -3.59 15.64 -5.30
CA GLY A 31 -4.05 16.00 -3.95
C GLY A 31 -5.20 15.16 -3.42
N THR A 32 -5.99 15.77 -2.54
CA THR A 32 -7.19 15.19 -1.94
C THR A 32 -8.37 15.26 -2.91
N ASN A 33 -9.49 14.60 -2.59
CA ASN A 33 -10.74 14.64 -3.35
C ASN A 33 -10.67 14.18 -4.83
N SER A 34 -9.60 13.50 -5.22
CA SER A 34 -9.46 12.93 -6.57
C SER A 34 -10.34 11.70 -6.82
N GLY A 35 -10.94 11.10 -5.78
CA GLY A 35 -11.73 9.88 -5.89
C GLY A 35 -11.00 8.58 -5.53
N LYS A 36 -9.80 8.64 -4.91
CA LYS A 36 -9.03 7.44 -4.49
C LYS A 36 -9.85 6.52 -3.57
N THR A 37 -10.41 7.07 -2.49
CA THR A 37 -11.19 6.28 -1.52
C THR A 37 -12.38 5.60 -2.21
N TYR A 38 -13.11 6.36 -3.04
CA TYR A 38 -14.23 5.85 -3.83
C TYR A 38 -13.82 4.68 -4.76
N MET A 39 -12.69 4.82 -5.46
CA MET A 39 -12.18 3.75 -6.31
C MET A 39 -11.74 2.53 -5.51
N LEU A 40 -11.04 2.73 -4.40
CA LEU A 40 -10.57 1.64 -3.54
C LEU A 40 -11.73 0.84 -2.94
N GLU A 41 -12.80 1.48 -2.48
CA GLU A 41 -14.00 0.79 -1.99
C GLU A 41 -14.56 -0.17 -3.05
N ARG A 42 -14.74 0.31 -4.28
CA ARG A 42 -15.28 -0.50 -5.39
C ARG A 42 -14.33 -1.62 -5.83
N ILE A 43 -13.03 -1.35 -5.85
CA ILE A 43 -12.00 -2.36 -6.16
C ILE A 43 -11.98 -3.45 -5.09
N ILE A 44 -12.07 -3.08 -3.80
CA ILE A 44 -12.15 -4.05 -2.70
C ILE A 44 -13.38 -4.93 -2.88
N GLU A 45 -14.56 -4.34 -3.10
CA GLU A 45 -15.79 -5.10 -3.32
C GLU A 45 -15.66 -6.10 -4.48
N GLU A 46 -15.11 -5.67 -5.61
CA GLU A 46 -14.92 -6.51 -6.79
C GLU A 46 -13.88 -7.63 -6.55
N LEU A 47 -12.73 -7.32 -5.95
CA LEU A 47 -11.73 -8.34 -5.58
C LEU A 47 -12.27 -9.34 -4.56
N LYS A 48 -13.12 -8.90 -3.62
CA LYS A 48 -13.80 -9.79 -2.68
C LYS A 48 -14.79 -10.72 -3.40
N LYS A 49 -15.55 -10.24 -4.39
CA LYS A 49 -16.41 -11.08 -5.24
C LYS A 49 -15.60 -12.14 -6.01
N ARG A 50 -14.38 -11.80 -6.43
CA ARG A 50 -13.42 -12.72 -7.08
C ARG A 50 -12.73 -13.69 -6.10
N GLY A 51 -13.10 -13.68 -4.82
CA GLY A 51 -12.54 -14.58 -3.81
C GLY A 51 -11.13 -14.21 -3.34
N ARG A 52 -10.66 -12.98 -3.59
CA ARG A 52 -9.34 -12.52 -3.14
C ARG A 52 -9.33 -12.12 -1.68
N LYS A 53 -8.22 -12.39 -1.00
CA LYS A 53 -7.89 -11.79 0.31
C LYS A 53 -7.22 -10.44 0.06
N VAL A 54 -7.79 -9.36 0.60
CA VAL A 54 -7.36 -7.99 0.31
C VAL A 54 -7.00 -7.29 1.60
N SER A 55 -5.87 -6.60 1.62
CA SER A 55 -5.48 -5.68 2.68
C SER A 55 -5.58 -4.25 2.18
N ALA A 56 -6.13 -3.36 2.99
CA ALA A 56 -6.20 -1.93 2.70
C ALA A 56 -5.32 -1.18 3.68
N VAL A 57 -4.38 -0.40 3.17
CA VAL A 57 -3.44 0.40 3.96
C VAL A 57 -3.66 1.85 3.61
N LYS A 58 -3.72 2.74 4.60
CA LYS A 58 -3.89 4.17 4.37
C LYS A 58 -2.72 4.94 4.93
N HIS A 59 -2.03 5.69 4.07
CA HIS A 59 -0.98 6.61 4.50
C HIS A 59 -1.58 7.99 4.77
N SER A 60 -1.70 8.34 6.06
CA SER A 60 -2.23 9.62 6.54
C SER A 60 -1.17 10.35 7.37
N MET A 61 -1.18 11.68 7.36
CA MET A 61 -0.32 12.49 8.23
C MET A 61 -0.74 12.41 9.71
N HIS A 62 -2.01 12.06 9.95
CA HIS A 62 -2.57 11.91 11.29
C HIS A 62 -3.37 10.61 11.36
N LEU A 63 -3.15 9.83 12.42
CA LEU A 63 -4.01 8.71 12.74
C LEU A 63 -5.38 9.28 13.18
N PRO A 64 -6.51 8.76 12.65
CA PRO A 64 -7.81 9.08 13.20
C PRO A 64 -7.86 8.73 14.69
N SER A 65 -8.60 9.49 15.50
CA SER A 65 -8.94 9.06 16.86
C SER A 65 -9.89 7.85 16.76
N ILE A 66 -9.33 6.65 16.79
CA ILE A 66 -10.11 5.41 16.65
C ILE A 66 -10.89 5.10 17.94
N ASP A 67 -10.48 5.67 19.09
CA ASP A 67 -11.22 5.53 20.34
C ASP A 67 -12.03 6.80 20.65
N ARG A 68 -13.35 6.63 20.75
CA ARG A 68 -14.21 7.57 21.47
C ARG A 68 -13.78 7.56 22.93
N GLU A 69 -13.58 8.74 23.49
CA GLU A 69 -13.28 9.00 24.90
C GLU A 69 -13.88 7.95 25.85
N GLY A 70 -13.05 7.20 26.59
CA GLY A 70 -13.48 6.48 27.79
C GLY A 70 -13.35 4.95 27.86
N LYS A 71 -12.63 4.26 26.95
CA LYS A 71 -12.38 2.80 27.07
C LYS A 71 -10.95 2.46 27.50
N ASP A 72 -10.77 1.30 28.12
CA ASP A 72 -9.55 0.87 28.82
C ASP A 72 -8.27 0.82 27.95
N THR A 73 -8.41 0.83 26.63
CA THR A 73 -7.31 0.78 25.67
C THR A 73 -6.42 2.01 25.66
N THR A 74 -6.98 3.22 25.79
CA THR A 74 -6.17 4.46 25.78
C THR A 74 -5.29 4.56 27.02
N LYS A 75 -5.70 3.94 28.14
CA LYS A 75 -4.92 3.92 29.38
C LYS A 75 -3.58 3.21 29.21
N PHE A 76 -3.48 2.16 28.40
CA PHE A 76 -2.20 1.48 28.16
C PHE A 76 -1.23 2.40 27.42
N ALA A 77 -1.71 3.14 26.42
CA ALA A 77 -0.90 4.13 25.70
C ALA A 77 -0.46 5.27 26.63
N GLU A 78 -1.37 5.80 27.46
CA GLU A 78 -1.06 6.82 28.46
C GLU A 78 -0.02 6.36 29.51
N LYS A 79 0.07 5.05 29.76
CA LYS A 79 1.07 4.45 30.65
C LYS A 79 2.37 4.07 29.92
N GLY A 80 2.49 4.36 28.62
CA GLY A 80 3.72 4.17 27.85
C GLY A 80 3.83 2.81 27.16
N ALA A 81 2.71 2.13 26.88
CA ALA A 81 2.76 0.95 26.02
C ALA A 81 3.09 1.36 24.57
N ASP A 82 4.20 0.85 24.03
CA ASP A 82 4.59 1.08 22.63
C ASP A 82 3.65 0.38 21.63
N ARG A 83 3.03 -0.72 22.08
CA ARG A 83 2.13 -1.57 21.29
C ARG A 83 0.95 -2.05 22.12
N ILE A 84 -0.25 -1.98 21.54
CA ILE A 84 -1.50 -2.46 22.15
C ILE A 84 -2.20 -3.40 21.15
N ILE A 85 -2.53 -4.61 21.62
CA ILE A 85 -3.22 -5.63 20.82
C ILE A 85 -4.55 -5.95 21.50
N LEU A 86 -5.65 -5.81 20.74
CA LEU A 86 -6.98 -6.25 21.12
C LEU A 86 -7.36 -7.42 20.24
N PHE A 87 -7.95 -8.47 20.81
CA PHE A 87 -8.46 -9.59 20.03
C PHE A 87 -9.78 -10.10 20.61
N SER A 88 -10.58 -10.69 19.74
CA SER A 88 -11.83 -11.40 20.03
C SER A 88 -11.95 -12.59 19.07
N ASP A 89 -13.02 -13.38 19.20
CA ASP A 89 -13.27 -14.54 18.33
C ASP A 89 -13.40 -14.19 16.83
N ASN A 90 -13.60 -12.90 16.51
CA ASN A 90 -13.88 -12.42 15.15
C ASN A 90 -12.97 -11.30 14.65
N ALA A 91 -12.09 -10.72 15.49
CA ALA A 91 -11.30 -9.56 15.10
C ALA A 91 -10.00 -9.44 15.89
N LEU A 92 -9.03 -8.77 15.28
CA LEU A 92 -7.81 -8.29 15.92
C LEU A 92 -7.63 -6.81 15.57
N MET A 93 -7.27 -5.99 16.56
CA MET A 93 -6.83 -4.62 16.36
C MET A 93 -5.43 -4.44 16.94
N LEU A 94 -4.58 -3.74 16.22
CA LEU A 94 -3.21 -3.42 16.61
C LEU A 94 -3.04 -1.89 16.58
N TYR A 95 -2.57 -1.33 17.68
CA TYR A 95 -2.09 0.04 17.76
C TYR A 95 -0.60 0.02 18.09
N GLU A 96 0.17 0.78 17.33
CA GLU A 96 1.59 0.98 17.57
C GLU A 96 1.86 2.48 17.59
N MET A 97 2.50 2.96 18.65
CA MET A 97 2.83 4.38 18.84
C MET A 97 4.27 4.66 18.40
N MET A 98 4.72 3.98 17.35
CA MET A 98 6.02 4.14 16.71
C MET A 98 5.84 4.28 15.20
N GLU A 99 6.70 5.05 14.54
CA GLU A 99 6.69 5.13 13.09
C GLU A 99 7.14 3.76 12.51
N PRO A 100 6.28 3.06 11.75
CA PRO A 100 6.64 1.77 11.21
C PRO A 100 7.65 1.96 10.08
N ASP A 101 8.74 1.20 10.09
CA ASP A 101 9.57 1.07 8.90
C ASP A 101 8.82 0.32 7.79
N ILE A 102 9.36 0.40 6.57
CA ILE A 102 8.72 -0.19 5.39
C ILE A 102 8.64 -1.73 5.48
N GLU A 103 9.62 -2.39 6.09
CA GLU A 103 9.66 -3.84 6.20
C GLU A 103 8.58 -4.32 7.17
N HIS A 104 8.46 -3.66 8.31
CA HIS A 104 7.42 -3.92 9.30
C HIS A 104 6.02 -3.67 8.72
N LEU A 105 5.78 -2.51 8.09
CA LEU A 105 4.49 -2.20 7.47
C LEU A 105 4.06 -3.26 6.44
N THR A 106 5.00 -3.65 5.57
CA THR A 106 4.70 -4.63 4.52
C THR A 106 4.53 -6.04 5.06
N SER A 107 5.29 -6.42 6.10
CA SER A 107 5.10 -7.72 6.76
C SER A 107 3.70 -7.86 7.38
N LEU A 108 3.18 -6.79 8.00
CA LEU A 108 1.83 -6.76 8.55
C LEU A 108 0.76 -6.78 7.44
N ALA A 109 0.98 -6.00 6.38
CA ALA A 109 -0.02 -5.83 5.32
C ALA A 109 -0.17 -7.07 4.42
N THR A 110 0.88 -7.86 4.25
CA THR A 110 0.92 -8.97 3.27
C THR A 110 0.64 -10.35 3.86
N ARG A 111 0.65 -10.49 5.19
CA ARG A 111 0.44 -11.78 5.86
C ARG A 111 -0.91 -12.40 5.51
N ASP A 112 -0.89 -13.55 4.82
CA ASP A 112 -2.08 -14.27 4.34
C ASP A 112 -2.99 -13.44 3.42
N ILE A 113 -2.42 -12.47 2.69
CA ILE A 113 -3.13 -11.55 1.80
C ILE A 113 -2.69 -11.75 0.35
N ASP A 114 -3.65 -11.69 -0.58
CA ASP A 114 -3.40 -11.84 -2.00
C ASP A 114 -2.97 -10.52 -2.64
N ILE A 115 -3.62 -9.42 -2.26
CA ILE A 115 -3.41 -8.08 -2.82
C ILE A 115 -3.46 -7.04 -1.70
N VAL A 116 -2.46 -6.16 -1.65
CA VAL A 116 -2.42 -5.00 -0.76
C VAL A 116 -2.68 -3.73 -1.57
N LEU A 117 -3.70 -2.97 -1.15
CA LEU A 117 -4.07 -1.70 -1.75
C LEU A 117 -3.69 -0.57 -0.79
N VAL A 118 -2.78 0.31 -1.21
CA VAL A 118 -2.32 1.44 -0.40
C VAL A 118 -2.98 2.72 -0.88
N GLU A 119 -3.79 3.37 -0.05
CA GLU A 119 -4.25 4.73 -0.30
C GLU A 119 -3.13 5.73 0.02
N GLY A 120 -2.52 6.30 -1.02
CA GLY A 120 -1.46 7.31 -0.91
C GLY A 120 -0.05 6.74 -0.99
N PHE A 121 0.84 7.26 -0.14
CA PHE A 121 2.26 6.90 -0.08
C PHE A 121 3.02 7.15 -1.40
N LYS A 122 2.86 8.35 -1.97
CA LYS A 122 3.45 8.77 -3.27
C LYS A 122 4.96 8.57 -3.38
N ARG A 123 5.68 8.83 -2.29
CA ARG A 123 7.14 8.71 -2.22
C ARG A 123 7.60 7.28 -1.87
N GLY A 124 6.66 6.36 -1.69
CA GLY A 124 6.93 4.97 -1.37
C GLY A 124 7.46 4.17 -2.57
N PRO A 125 8.02 2.98 -2.32
CA PRO A 125 8.70 2.17 -3.34
C PRO A 125 7.74 1.31 -4.17
N PHE A 126 6.43 1.36 -3.91
CA PHE A 126 5.45 0.47 -4.54
C PHE A 126 5.11 0.91 -5.95
N LYS A 127 4.65 -0.04 -6.78
CA LYS A 127 3.95 0.30 -8.03
C LYS A 127 2.72 1.15 -7.72
N LYS A 128 2.36 2.02 -8.64
CA LYS A 128 1.42 3.12 -8.42
C LYS A 128 0.38 3.17 -9.52
N ILE A 129 -0.88 3.33 -9.14
CA ILE A 129 -1.97 3.71 -10.03
C ILE A 129 -2.35 5.15 -9.66
N GLU A 130 -2.28 6.05 -10.62
CA GLU A 130 -2.70 7.42 -10.42
C GLU A 130 -4.22 7.56 -10.62
N VAL A 131 -4.90 8.19 -9.68
CA VAL A 131 -6.29 8.64 -9.83
C VAL A 131 -6.27 10.12 -10.19
N PHE A 132 -6.58 10.42 -11.45
CA PHE A 132 -6.52 11.76 -12.02
C PHE A 132 -7.93 12.33 -12.26
N ASN A 133 -8.11 13.59 -11.85
CA ASN A 133 -9.35 14.33 -12.03
C ASN A 133 -9.03 15.70 -12.65
N LYS A 134 -9.38 15.88 -13.93
CA LYS A 134 -9.07 17.09 -14.70
C LYS A 134 -9.77 18.35 -14.17
N LYS A 135 -10.84 18.21 -13.39
CA LYS A 135 -11.52 19.35 -12.74
C LYS A 135 -10.70 19.96 -11.61
N LEU A 136 -9.74 19.21 -11.06
CA LEU A 136 -8.89 19.66 -9.95
C LEU A 136 -7.48 20.04 -10.41
N TYR A 137 -6.98 19.39 -11.46
CA TYR A 137 -5.61 19.55 -11.94
C TYR A 137 -5.55 19.48 -13.46
N GLU A 138 -4.69 20.28 -14.08
CA GLU A 138 -4.57 20.32 -15.55
C GLU A 138 -3.96 19.04 -16.11
N ASN A 139 -2.91 18.52 -15.46
CA ASN A 139 -2.15 17.36 -15.91
C ASN A 139 -2.05 16.29 -14.81
N PRO A 140 -2.00 15.00 -15.18
CA PRO A 140 -1.68 13.92 -14.26
C PRO A 140 -0.20 13.98 -13.82
N LEU A 141 0.08 13.47 -12.63
CA LEU A 141 1.42 13.31 -12.07
C LEU A 141 2.32 12.48 -12.98
N CYS A 142 1.81 11.47 -13.67
CA CYS A 142 2.62 10.66 -14.58
C CYS A 142 3.25 11.48 -15.72
N LEU A 143 2.64 12.61 -16.11
CA LEU A 143 3.17 13.52 -17.12
C LEU A 143 4.05 14.63 -16.51
N GLU A 144 3.67 15.14 -15.34
CA GLU A 144 4.45 16.18 -14.66
C GLU A 144 5.74 15.64 -14.03
N GLN A 145 5.69 14.40 -13.54
CA GLN A 145 6.76 13.69 -12.82
C GLN A 145 6.81 12.23 -13.30
N PRO A 146 7.33 11.98 -14.52
CA PRO A 146 7.40 10.64 -15.07
C PRO A 146 8.16 9.68 -14.14
N SER A 147 7.55 8.53 -13.88
CA SER A 147 8.12 7.47 -13.05
C SER A 147 7.69 6.12 -13.59
N LEU A 148 8.63 5.17 -13.68
CA LEU A 148 8.34 3.78 -14.07
C LEU A 148 7.48 3.05 -13.03
N ASP A 149 7.35 3.60 -11.82
CA ASP A 149 6.47 3.04 -10.80
C ASP A 149 5.00 3.34 -11.09
N ILE A 150 4.67 4.38 -11.87
CA ILE A 150 3.28 4.69 -12.23
C ILE A 150 2.91 3.83 -13.43
N ILE A 151 2.12 2.79 -13.18
CA ILE A 151 1.83 1.73 -14.16
C ILE A 151 0.47 1.87 -14.83
N ALA A 152 -0.41 2.73 -14.31
CA ALA A 152 -1.70 3.05 -14.92
C ALA A 152 -2.27 4.36 -14.38
N VAL A 153 -3.25 4.92 -15.10
CA VAL A 153 -4.05 6.08 -14.68
C VAL A 153 -5.54 5.72 -14.66
N ILE A 154 -6.27 6.20 -13.67
CA ILE A 154 -7.73 6.15 -13.59
C ILE A 154 -8.27 7.56 -13.81
N THR A 155 -9.02 7.76 -14.89
CA THR A 155 -9.67 9.02 -15.23
C THR A 155 -10.75 8.81 -16.29
N ASP A 156 -11.80 9.64 -16.27
CA ASP A 156 -12.80 9.67 -17.36
C ASP A 156 -12.42 10.66 -18.47
N ASP A 157 -11.34 11.42 -18.28
CA ASP A 157 -10.83 12.39 -19.23
C ASP A 157 -9.87 11.75 -20.24
N SER A 158 -9.91 12.21 -21.50
CA SER A 158 -8.91 11.81 -22.50
C SER A 158 -7.55 12.42 -22.16
N VAL A 159 -6.56 11.56 -21.90
CA VAL A 159 -5.16 11.91 -21.61
C VAL A 159 -4.24 10.91 -22.31
N ASP A 160 -3.22 11.41 -23.00
CA ASP A 160 -2.18 10.58 -23.60
C ASP A 160 -1.01 10.44 -22.62
N THR A 161 -0.91 9.29 -21.97
CA THR A 161 0.03 9.03 -20.88
C THR A 161 1.12 8.03 -21.26
N GLY A 162 0.99 7.34 -22.41
CA GLY A 162 1.86 6.23 -22.80
C GLY A 162 1.72 4.97 -21.93
N ILE A 163 0.83 4.96 -20.93
CA ILE A 163 0.53 3.83 -20.04
C ILE A 163 -0.98 3.54 -20.04
N PRO A 164 -1.43 2.37 -19.56
CA PRO A 164 -2.86 2.05 -19.48
C PRO A 164 -3.68 3.12 -18.77
N VAL A 165 -4.82 3.49 -19.35
CA VAL A 165 -5.81 4.42 -18.79
C VAL A 165 -7.14 3.69 -18.62
N PHE A 166 -7.72 3.76 -17.43
CA PHE A 166 -9.01 3.17 -17.08
C PHE A 166 -10.01 4.25 -16.71
N ALA A 167 -11.26 4.07 -17.11
CA ALA A 167 -12.35 4.92 -16.65
C ALA A 167 -12.76 4.56 -15.21
N PHE A 168 -13.38 5.48 -14.47
CA PHE A 168 -13.82 5.23 -13.08
C PHE A 168 -14.84 4.08 -12.99
N HIS A 169 -15.61 3.85 -14.05
CA HIS A 169 -16.59 2.78 -14.11
C HIS A 169 -15.99 1.41 -14.45
N ASP A 170 -14.77 1.35 -14.99
CA ASP A 170 -14.11 0.11 -15.41
C ASP A 170 -13.41 -0.61 -14.25
N VAL A 171 -14.17 -0.89 -13.19
CA VAL A 171 -13.66 -1.55 -11.99
C VAL A 171 -13.18 -2.97 -12.31
N GLU A 172 -13.87 -3.67 -13.20
CA GLU A 172 -13.51 -5.03 -13.60
C GLU A 172 -12.19 -5.09 -14.38
N GLY A 173 -11.96 -4.14 -15.29
CA GLY A 173 -10.71 -3.98 -16.02
C GLY A 173 -9.56 -3.64 -15.09
N ILE A 174 -9.78 -2.71 -14.15
CA ILE A 174 -8.79 -2.37 -13.11
C ILE A 174 -8.44 -3.59 -12.26
N CYS A 175 -9.42 -4.35 -11.77
CA CYS A 175 -9.15 -5.54 -10.96
C CYS A 175 -8.38 -6.60 -11.74
N THR A 176 -8.73 -6.82 -13.01
CA THR A 176 -8.01 -7.74 -13.89
C THR A 176 -6.57 -7.28 -14.13
N PHE A 177 -6.36 -5.96 -14.26
CA PHE A 177 -5.04 -5.38 -14.35
C PHE A 177 -4.23 -5.60 -13.05
N LEU A 178 -4.83 -5.34 -11.88
CA LEU A 178 -4.19 -5.59 -10.58
C LEU A 178 -3.76 -7.05 -10.43
N GLU A 179 -4.63 -8.00 -10.75
CA GLU A 179 -4.34 -9.44 -10.66
C GLU A 179 -3.20 -9.89 -11.60
N LYS A 180 -2.98 -9.19 -12.71
CA LYS A 180 -1.82 -9.45 -13.60
C LYS A 180 -0.52 -8.84 -13.09
N HIS A 181 -0.62 -7.75 -12.31
CA HIS A 181 0.53 -6.99 -11.81
C HIS A 181 0.93 -7.35 -10.39
N THR A 182 0.11 -8.16 -9.72
CA THR A 182 0.34 -8.77 -8.42
C THR A 182 0.53 -10.27 -8.61
N ARG A 183 1.70 -10.79 -8.24
CA ARG A 183 1.95 -12.23 -8.25
C ARG A 183 1.61 -12.82 -6.89
N LYS A 184 1.17 -14.08 -6.90
CA LYS A 184 1.21 -14.96 -5.75
C LYS A 184 2.37 -15.90 -5.89
#